data_AF-A0A384J7Y0-F1
#
_entry.id   AF-A0A384J7Y0-F1
#
_cell.length_a   1.000
_cell.length_b   1.000
_cell.length_c   1.000
_cell.angle_alpha   90.00
_cell.angle_beta   90.00
_cell.angle_gamma   90.00
#
_symmetry.space_group_name_H-M   'P 1'
#
loop_
_entity.id
_entity.type
_entity.pdbx_description
1 polymer ?
#
loop_
_entity_poly.entity_id
_entity_poly.type
_entity_poly.pdbx_seq_one_letter_code
_entity_poly.pdbx_strand_id
1 'polypeptide(L)'
;MAPFPSKRNIATRYIFNPGFGSLHLGDFIEKVKDGLYAEDILSDYAIGILIFAINAELIPDWIAALFRIPFDAPMEIRDGLPHVGLPFLGPDDLPMRWKGRLLCGGRGVGLAEEELSHIKSSAYDFDGTFRAPNFNDWYISNIWAGMDEGSIGSYKRKNNFSTFEECMEFINAQEYAPSPGSIPQSIQQTENFQKMNNSMVEGAPESDCEGGGAIGMESESCIKEEPFKKYRFRNRGLKKRAYRVID
;
A
#
# COMPACT_ATOMS: atom_id res chain seq x y z
N MET A 1 16.11 -2.21 -8.85
CA MET A 1 14.93 -2.37 -7.96
C MET A 1 14.99 -3.76 -7.36
N ALA A 2 14.81 -3.92 -6.06
CA ALA A 2 14.73 -5.27 -5.49
C ALA A 2 13.42 -5.94 -5.94
N PRO A 3 13.49 -7.20 -6.40
CA PRO A 3 12.33 -7.91 -6.91
C PRO A 3 11.25 -8.03 -5.85
N PHE A 4 9.99 -7.97 -6.27
CA PHE A 4 8.85 -8.24 -5.40
C PHE A 4 9.05 -9.61 -4.72
N PRO A 5 8.84 -9.73 -3.39
CA PRO A 5 8.93 -11.01 -2.73
C PRO A 5 8.02 -12.03 -3.42
N SER A 6 8.53 -13.26 -3.63
CA SER A 6 7.71 -14.33 -4.19
C SER A 6 6.45 -14.53 -3.33
N LYS A 7 5.36 -15.04 -3.92
CA LYS A 7 4.14 -15.38 -3.15
C LYS A 7 4.44 -16.24 -1.92
N ARG A 8 5.41 -17.16 -2.04
CA ARG A 8 5.93 -17.98 -0.92
C ARG A 8 6.59 -17.13 0.17
N ASN A 9 7.40 -16.15 -0.20
CA ASN A 9 8.00 -15.22 0.76
C ASN A 9 6.92 -14.38 1.44
N ILE A 10 5.93 -13.88 0.70
CA ILE A 10 4.80 -13.11 1.26
C ILE A 10 4.03 -13.95 2.28
N ALA A 11 3.77 -15.23 2.00
CA ALA A 11 3.11 -16.14 2.94
C ALA A 11 3.87 -16.33 4.28
N THR A 12 5.15 -15.97 4.34
CA THR A 12 5.96 -15.99 5.57
C THR A 12 6.11 -14.62 6.26
N ARG A 13 5.61 -13.54 5.64
CA ARG A 13 5.66 -12.19 6.21
C ARG A 13 4.62 -12.03 7.32
N TYR A 14 4.87 -11.12 8.25
CA TYR A 14 3.94 -10.75 9.30
C TYR A 14 3.03 -9.61 8.82
N ILE A 15 1.88 -9.49 9.47
CA ILE A 15 0.89 -8.45 9.21
C ILE A 15 1.11 -7.32 10.19
N PHE A 16 1.34 -6.11 9.69
CA PHE A 16 1.22 -4.89 10.47
C PHE A 16 -0.24 -4.44 10.47
N ASN A 17 -0.91 -4.61 11.61
CA ASN A 17 -2.31 -4.26 11.80
C ASN A 17 -2.50 -3.34 13.01
N PRO A 18 -2.19 -2.04 12.88
CA PRO A 18 -2.37 -1.08 13.97
C PRO A 18 -3.86 -0.96 14.31
N GLY A 19 -4.18 -0.68 15.57
CA GLY A 19 -5.54 -0.40 16.00
C GLY A 19 -6.06 0.91 15.42
N PHE A 20 -7.39 1.07 15.39
CA PHE A 20 -8.02 2.33 15.00
C PHE A 20 -7.50 3.47 15.86
N GLY A 21 -7.11 4.56 15.21
CA GLY A 21 -6.55 5.74 15.85
C GLY A 21 -5.25 5.52 16.62
N SER A 22 -4.58 4.37 16.48
CA SER A 22 -3.29 4.11 17.15
C SER A 22 -2.08 4.42 16.26
N LEU A 23 -2.29 4.70 14.98
CA LEU A 23 -1.23 4.99 14.02
C LEU A 23 -1.11 6.50 13.83
N HIS A 24 0.06 7.04 14.17
CA HIS A 24 0.43 8.40 13.87
C HIS A 24 1.21 8.44 12.55
N LEU A 25 0.72 9.16 11.55
CA LEU A 25 1.30 9.18 10.19
C LEU A 25 2.79 9.57 10.21
N GLY A 26 3.16 10.60 10.98
CA GLY A 26 4.56 11.02 11.12
C GLY A 26 5.46 9.91 11.64
N ASP A 27 5.00 9.13 12.62
CA ASP A 27 5.78 8.01 13.16
C ASP A 27 5.92 6.90 12.15
N PHE A 28 4.86 6.65 11.38
CA PHE A 28 4.84 5.58 10.40
C PHE A 28 5.81 5.85 9.25
N ILE A 29 5.88 7.11 8.78
CA ILE A 29 6.83 7.57 7.78
C ILE A 29 8.27 7.43 8.28
N GLU A 30 8.55 7.89 9.50
CA GLU A 30 9.93 7.84 9.99
C GLU A 30 10.38 6.41 10.28
N LYS A 31 9.46 5.53 10.71
CA LYS A 31 9.73 4.09 10.87
C LYS A 31 10.06 3.41 9.54
N VAL A 32 9.33 3.69 8.46
CA VAL A 32 9.60 3.05 7.15
C VAL A 32 10.91 3.50 6.52
N LYS A 33 11.33 4.75 6.75
CA LYS A 33 12.67 5.21 6.31
C LYS A 33 13.82 4.53 7.08
N ASP A 34 13.53 3.93 8.23
CA ASP A 34 14.43 3.04 8.97
C ASP A 34 14.16 1.56 8.68
N GLY A 35 13.44 1.26 7.58
CA GLY A 35 13.17 -0.10 7.10
C GLY A 35 12.09 -0.86 7.85
N LEU A 36 11.51 -0.29 8.92
CA LEU A 36 10.43 -0.93 9.64
C LEU A 36 9.15 -0.93 8.80
N TYR A 37 8.44 -2.06 8.79
CA TYR A 37 7.22 -2.32 8.04
C TYR A 37 7.36 -2.27 6.51
N ALA A 38 8.53 -1.94 5.98
CA ALA A 38 8.77 -1.86 4.54
C ALA A 38 8.46 -3.18 3.82
N GLU A 39 8.68 -4.31 4.50
CA GLU A 39 8.44 -5.66 4.00
C GLU A 39 7.32 -6.42 4.72
N ASP A 40 6.60 -5.78 5.64
CA ASP A 40 5.43 -6.38 6.27
C ASP A 40 4.20 -6.27 5.38
N ILE A 41 3.25 -7.19 5.56
CA ILE A 41 1.93 -7.09 4.94
C ILE A 41 1.17 -6.02 5.73
N LEU A 42 0.73 -4.96 5.06
CA LEU A 42 -0.07 -3.92 5.71
C LEU A 42 -1.55 -4.32 5.75
N SER A 43 -2.23 -4.01 6.86
CA SER A 43 -3.69 -4.09 6.91
C SER A 43 -4.34 -3.11 5.94
N ASP A 44 -5.58 -3.40 5.53
CA ASP A 44 -6.35 -2.47 4.70
C ASP A 44 -6.49 -1.10 5.36
N TYR A 45 -6.56 -1.04 6.70
CA TYR A 45 -6.49 0.18 7.50
C TYR A 45 -5.20 0.98 7.25
N ALA A 46 -4.03 0.37 7.41
CA ALA A 46 -2.75 1.05 7.20
C ALA A 46 -2.54 1.46 5.72
N ILE A 47 -3.00 0.62 4.78
CA ILE A 47 -3.02 0.94 3.35
C ILE A 47 -3.90 2.17 3.08
N GLY A 48 -5.10 2.21 3.66
CA GLY A 48 -6.03 3.34 3.53
C GLY A 48 -5.45 4.65 4.07
N ILE A 49 -4.74 4.62 5.20
CA ILE A 49 -4.04 5.80 5.72
C ILE A 49 -3.02 6.34 4.71
N LEU A 50 -2.21 5.46 4.10
CA LEU A 50 -1.21 5.87 3.10
C LEU A 50 -1.87 6.47 1.86
N ILE A 51 -2.92 5.81 1.34
CA ILE A 51 -3.69 6.33 0.20
C ILE A 51 -4.28 7.71 0.52
N PHE A 52 -4.86 7.88 1.71
CA PHE A 52 -5.41 9.17 2.12
C PHE A 52 -4.31 10.23 2.23
N ALA A 53 -3.20 9.92 2.90
CA ALA A 53 -2.09 10.85 3.11
C ALA A 53 -1.52 11.36 1.78
N ILE A 54 -1.49 10.51 0.75
CA ILE A 54 -1.07 10.89 -0.60
C ILE A 54 -2.10 11.80 -1.27
N ASN A 55 -3.38 11.40 -1.28
CA ASN A 55 -4.43 12.19 -1.93
C ASN A 55 -4.58 13.57 -1.28
N ALA A 56 -4.34 13.67 0.03
CA ALA A 56 -4.32 14.91 0.79
C ALA A 56 -2.98 15.67 0.70
N GLU A 57 -2.01 15.18 -0.07
CA GLU A 57 -0.65 15.74 -0.24
C GLU A 57 0.13 15.93 1.07
N LEU A 58 -0.16 15.10 2.09
CA LEU A 58 0.56 15.09 3.37
C LEU A 58 1.94 14.43 3.23
N ILE A 59 2.07 13.49 2.31
CA ILE A 59 3.33 12.83 1.97
C ILE A 59 3.53 12.76 0.45
N PRO A 60 4.78 12.78 -0.03
CA PRO A 60 5.06 12.49 -1.43
C PRO A 60 4.94 11.00 -1.74
N ASP A 61 4.57 10.69 -2.97
CA ASP A 61 4.32 9.33 -3.46
C ASP A 61 5.44 8.32 -3.17
N TRP A 62 6.70 8.77 -3.27
CA TRP A 62 7.86 7.92 -3.07
C TRP A 62 7.96 7.36 -1.63
N ILE A 63 7.41 8.05 -0.64
CA ILE A 63 7.38 7.58 0.75
C ILE A 63 6.49 6.35 0.87
N ALA A 64 5.32 6.39 0.23
CA ALA A 64 4.42 5.23 0.21
C ALA A 64 5.03 4.05 -0.55
N ALA A 65 5.81 4.31 -1.60
CA ALA A 65 6.54 3.29 -2.34
C ALA A 65 7.62 2.57 -1.51
N LEU A 66 8.01 3.09 -0.34
CA LEU A 66 8.88 2.36 0.61
C LEU A 66 8.16 1.16 1.25
N PHE A 67 6.82 1.17 1.29
CA PHE A 67 6.02 0.02 1.71
C PHE A 67 5.88 -0.97 0.55
N ARG A 68 6.87 -1.85 0.43
CA ARG A 68 7.13 -2.64 -0.76
C ARG A 68 6.05 -3.64 -1.11
N ILE A 69 5.20 -4.07 -0.18
CA ILE A 69 4.15 -5.07 -0.45
C ILE A 69 2.92 -4.44 -1.11
N PRO A 70 2.27 -3.44 -0.47
CA PRO A 70 1.03 -2.90 -1.00
C PRO A 70 1.19 -2.04 -2.26
N PHE A 71 2.37 -1.47 -2.50
CA PHE A 71 2.58 -0.53 -3.62
C PHE A 71 3.71 -0.99 -4.56
N ASP A 72 3.47 -0.87 -5.86
CA ASP A 72 4.51 -0.76 -6.88
C ASP A 72 4.96 0.69 -7.04
N ALA A 73 6.12 0.95 -7.62
CA ALA A 73 6.50 2.31 -8.05
C ALA A 73 5.92 2.57 -9.46
N PRO A 74 5.22 3.70 -9.73
CA PRO A 74 5.00 4.89 -8.89
C PRO A 74 3.63 4.90 -8.18
N MET A 75 3.48 4.04 -7.19
CA MET A 75 2.34 3.89 -6.28
C MET A 75 1.05 3.35 -6.91
N GLU A 76 1.19 2.27 -7.66
CA GLU A 76 0.05 1.43 -8.02
C GLU A 76 -0.17 0.42 -6.90
N ILE A 77 -1.39 0.31 -6.38
CA ILE A 77 -1.71 -0.78 -5.46
C ILE A 77 -1.54 -2.07 -6.25
N ARG A 78 -0.77 -3.01 -5.70
CA ARG A 78 -0.56 -4.28 -6.37
C ARG A 78 -1.88 -5.05 -6.52
N ASP A 79 -2.07 -5.60 -7.70
CA ASP A 79 -3.13 -6.57 -7.94
C ASP A 79 -2.93 -7.82 -7.08
N GLY A 80 -4.04 -8.42 -6.65
CA GLY A 80 -4.01 -9.66 -5.88
C GLY A 80 -3.52 -9.52 -4.43
N LEU A 81 -3.43 -8.30 -3.88
CA LEU A 81 -3.23 -8.13 -2.45
C LEU A 81 -4.40 -8.74 -1.68
N PRO A 82 -4.14 -9.55 -0.63
CA PRO A 82 -5.22 -10.05 0.20
C PRO A 82 -5.88 -8.89 0.95
N HIS A 83 -7.13 -9.07 1.36
CA HIS A 83 -7.66 -8.24 2.42
C HIS A 83 -7.18 -8.78 3.76
N VAL A 84 -6.59 -7.93 4.61
CA VAL A 84 -6.08 -8.35 5.92
C VAL A 84 -6.27 -7.26 6.98
N GLY A 85 -6.33 -7.69 8.25
CA GLY A 85 -6.38 -6.79 9.40
C GLY A 85 -7.68 -5.99 9.52
N LEU A 86 -7.60 -4.79 10.07
CA LEU A 86 -8.74 -3.88 10.21
C LEU A 86 -9.07 -3.21 8.87
N PRO A 87 -10.36 -2.89 8.61
CA PRO A 87 -10.79 -2.11 7.46
C PRO A 87 -10.33 -0.65 7.56
N PHE A 88 -10.26 0.06 6.43
CA PHE A 88 -10.19 1.52 6.43
C PHE A 88 -11.60 2.09 6.24
N LEU A 89 -12.12 2.71 7.29
CA LEU A 89 -13.49 3.23 7.33
C LEU A 89 -13.51 4.71 6.98
N GLY A 90 -14.53 5.14 6.23
CA GLY A 90 -14.82 6.54 5.99
C GLY A 90 -15.47 7.20 7.22
N PRO A 91 -15.78 8.51 7.14
CA PRO A 91 -16.43 9.23 8.23
C PRO A 91 -17.84 8.72 8.58
N ASP A 92 -18.43 7.88 7.73
CA ASP A 92 -19.70 7.20 7.95
C ASP A 92 -19.54 5.77 8.52
N ASP A 93 -18.35 5.43 9.02
CA ASP A 93 -17.98 4.13 9.59
C ASP A 93 -18.12 2.94 8.62
N LEU A 94 -18.13 3.21 7.31
CA LEU A 94 -18.21 2.19 6.27
C LEU A 94 -16.87 2.05 5.53
N PRO A 95 -16.50 0.85 5.05
CA PRO A 95 -15.25 0.65 4.30
C PRO A 95 -15.16 1.55 3.07
N MET A 96 -14.03 2.24 2.90
CA MET A 96 -13.79 3.07 1.73
C MET A 96 -13.32 2.22 0.54
N ARG A 97 -13.60 2.72 -0.67
CA ARG A 97 -13.14 2.11 -1.92
C ARG A 97 -12.08 2.98 -2.57
N TRP A 98 -11.02 2.37 -3.05
CA TRP A 98 -9.98 3.03 -3.83
C TRP A 98 -9.75 2.28 -5.14
N LYS A 99 -9.95 2.97 -6.27
CA LYS A 99 -9.73 2.41 -7.63
C LYS A 99 -10.32 1.00 -7.79
N GLY A 100 -11.56 0.80 -7.33
CA GLY A 100 -12.24 -0.50 -7.40
C GLY A 100 -12.04 -1.40 -6.17
N ARG A 101 -10.90 -1.34 -5.48
CA ARG A 101 -10.63 -2.16 -4.29
C ARG A 101 -11.36 -1.64 -3.05
N LEU A 102 -12.11 -2.50 -2.36
CA LEU A 102 -12.76 -2.19 -1.09
C LEU A 102 -11.82 -2.47 0.10
N LEU A 103 -11.54 -1.47 0.94
CA LEU A 103 -10.64 -1.61 2.09
C LEU A 103 -11.36 -2.19 3.32
N CYS A 104 -11.83 -3.43 3.21
CA CYS A 104 -12.70 -4.09 4.20
C CYS A 104 -11.96 -4.97 5.23
N GLY A 105 -10.63 -5.08 5.15
CA GLY A 105 -9.81 -5.83 6.09
C GLY A 105 -10.15 -7.32 6.10
N GLY A 106 -10.06 -7.97 7.26
CA GLY A 106 -10.30 -9.41 7.40
C GLY A 106 -11.66 -9.90 6.87
N ARG A 107 -12.65 -9.01 6.73
CA ARG A 107 -13.97 -9.35 6.16
C ARG A 107 -13.91 -9.72 4.68
N GLY A 108 -12.90 -9.25 3.96
CA GLY A 108 -12.71 -9.56 2.54
C GLY A 108 -11.87 -10.82 2.29
N VAL A 109 -11.40 -11.51 3.33
CA VAL A 109 -10.51 -12.66 3.18
C VAL A 109 -11.25 -13.80 2.48
N GLY A 110 -10.76 -14.17 1.29
CA GLY A 110 -11.29 -15.31 0.53
C GLY A 110 -12.63 -15.06 -0.17
N LEU A 111 -13.13 -13.82 -0.16
CA LEU A 111 -14.31 -13.43 -0.92
C LEU A 111 -13.94 -13.12 -2.38
N ALA A 112 -14.81 -13.52 -3.31
CA ALA A 112 -14.74 -13.08 -4.70
C ALA A 112 -15.21 -11.62 -4.86
N GLU A 113 -14.91 -10.97 -5.99
CA GLU A 113 -15.28 -9.57 -6.22
C GLU A 113 -16.80 -9.37 -6.20
N GLU A 114 -17.56 -10.35 -6.68
CA GLU A 114 -19.03 -10.33 -6.63
C GLU A 114 -19.54 -10.31 -5.19
N GLU A 115 -18.91 -11.07 -4.30
CA GLU A 115 -19.26 -11.09 -2.87
C GLU A 115 -18.85 -9.79 -2.17
N LEU A 116 -17.68 -9.24 -2.52
CA LEU A 116 -17.23 -7.93 -2.04
C LEU A 116 -18.19 -6.81 -2.45
N SER A 117 -18.85 -6.92 -3.61
CA SER A 117 -19.84 -5.95 -4.09
C SER A 117 -21.07 -5.84 -3.18
N HIS A 118 -21.37 -6.87 -2.38
CA HIS A 118 -22.47 -6.87 -1.42
C HIS A 118 -22.12 -6.20 -0.09
N ILE A 119 -20.83 -5.93 0.17
CA ILE A 119 -20.41 -5.19 1.35
C ILE A 119 -20.69 -3.70 1.10
N LYS A 120 -21.56 -3.11 1.94
CA LYS A 120 -21.85 -1.68 1.90
C LYS A 120 -20.56 -0.88 2.05
N SER A 121 -20.27 -0.01 1.07
CA SER A 121 -19.13 0.90 1.08
C SER A 121 -19.53 2.29 1.57
N SER A 122 -18.53 3.08 1.99
CA SER A 122 -18.69 4.48 2.32
C SER A 122 -19.29 5.27 1.16
N ALA A 123 -20.12 6.26 1.48
CA ALA A 123 -20.59 7.25 0.50
C ALA A 123 -19.50 8.27 0.14
N TYR A 124 -18.42 8.33 0.94
CA TYR A 124 -17.28 9.20 0.71
C TYR A 124 -16.15 8.42 0.04
N ASP A 125 -15.52 9.05 -0.96
CA ASP A 125 -14.25 8.63 -1.51
C ASP A 125 -13.09 9.46 -0.91
N PHE A 126 -11.87 9.14 -1.29
CA PHE A 126 -10.67 9.82 -0.80
C PHE A 126 -10.62 11.31 -1.20
N ASP A 127 -11.26 11.68 -2.30
CA ASP A 127 -11.38 13.06 -2.77
C ASP A 127 -12.54 13.82 -2.12
N GLY A 128 -13.54 13.14 -1.57
CA GLY A 128 -14.79 13.71 -1.09
C GLY A 128 -14.94 13.68 0.43
N THR A 129 -14.13 12.90 1.13
CA THR A 129 -14.22 12.70 2.59
C THR A 129 -14.11 14.01 3.39
N PHE A 130 -13.39 15.01 2.87
CA PHE A 130 -13.28 16.34 3.50
C PHE A 130 -14.61 17.09 3.63
N ARG A 131 -15.65 16.65 2.92
CA ARG A 131 -17.00 17.24 2.95
C ARG A 131 -17.89 16.61 4.02
N ALA A 132 -17.43 15.55 4.68
CA ALA A 132 -18.20 14.90 5.74
C ALA A 132 -18.36 15.85 6.95
N PRO A 133 -19.53 15.87 7.61
CA PRO A 133 -19.75 16.73 8.78
C PRO A 133 -18.78 16.50 9.94
N ASN A 134 -18.29 15.27 10.10
CA ASN A 134 -17.35 14.83 11.14
C ASN A 134 -15.92 14.61 10.60
N PHE A 135 -15.59 15.21 9.45
CA PHE A 135 -14.28 15.00 8.80
C PHE A 135 -13.11 15.29 9.74
N ASN A 136 -13.15 16.38 10.51
CA ASN A 136 -12.02 16.76 11.37
C ASN A 136 -11.73 15.71 12.45
N ASP A 137 -12.76 15.22 13.14
CA ASP A 137 -12.60 14.19 14.18
C ASP A 137 -12.11 12.88 13.56
N TRP A 138 -12.68 12.49 12.42
CA TRP A 138 -12.25 11.32 11.66
C TRP A 138 -10.78 11.46 11.22
N TYR A 139 -10.40 12.61 10.67
CA TYR A 139 -9.06 12.90 10.17
C TYR A 139 -8.02 12.88 11.29
N ILE A 140 -8.28 13.59 12.40
CA ILE A 140 -7.40 13.62 13.56
C ILE A 140 -7.24 12.22 14.17
N SER A 141 -8.33 11.48 14.29
CA SER A 141 -8.27 10.11 14.82
C SER A 141 -7.42 9.20 13.92
N ASN A 142 -7.70 9.15 12.62
CA ASN A 142 -7.08 8.18 11.72
C ASN A 142 -5.66 8.54 11.28
N ILE A 143 -5.33 9.83 11.16
CA ILE A 143 -4.04 10.29 10.60
C ILE A 143 -3.07 10.71 11.70
N TRP A 144 -3.58 11.35 12.75
CA TRP A 144 -2.76 11.93 13.83
C TRP A 144 -2.91 11.19 15.15
N ALA A 145 -3.51 10.01 15.16
CA ALA A 145 -3.73 9.20 16.36
C ALA A 145 -4.43 9.97 17.51
N GLY A 146 -5.36 10.86 17.17
CA GLY A 146 -6.04 11.71 18.14
C GLY A 146 -5.23 12.90 18.66
N MET A 147 -4.01 13.11 18.14
CA MET A 147 -3.15 14.24 18.46
C MET A 147 -3.41 15.42 17.52
N ASP A 148 -2.84 16.57 17.85
CA ASP A 148 -2.91 17.76 16.99
C ASP A 148 -2.34 17.48 15.59
N GLU A 149 -2.97 18.07 14.58
CA GLU A 149 -2.52 17.98 13.19
C GLU A 149 -1.07 18.46 13.05
N GLY A 150 -0.24 17.67 12.36
CA GLY A 150 1.17 17.99 12.17
C GLY A 150 2.01 17.87 13.44
N SER A 151 1.47 17.29 14.52
CA SER A 151 2.23 17.01 15.73
C SER A 151 3.45 16.14 15.41
N ILE A 152 4.54 16.39 16.14
CA ILE A 152 5.76 15.61 16.01
C ILE A 152 5.48 14.25 16.65
N GLY A 153 5.64 13.20 15.85
CA GLY A 153 5.50 11.84 16.33
C GLY A 153 6.52 11.48 17.42
N SER A 154 6.28 10.36 18.10
CA SER A 154 7.14 9.88 19.19
C SER A 154 8.43 9.19 18.71
N TYR A 155 8.47 8.74 17.46
CA TYR A 155 9.56 7.95 16.91
C TYR A 155 10.73 8.82 16.50
N LYS A 156 11.89 8.52 17.07
CA LYS A 156 13.17 9.13 16.69
C LYS A 156 13.87 8.21 15.71
N ARG A 157 14.10 8.71 14.50
CA ARG A 157 14.86 7.99 13.49
C ARG A 157 16.25 7.61 13.99
N LYS A 158 16.71 6.45 13.54
CA LYS A 158 18.08 5.97 13.72
C LYS A 158 18.98 6.38 12.57
N ASN A 159 18.44 6.47 11.35
CA ASN A 159 19.18 6.85 10.16
C ASN A 159 18.69 8.20 9.62
N ASN A 160 19.53 8.89 8.86
CA ASN A 160 19.22 10.20 8.28
C ASN A 160 18.95 10.13 6.75
N PHE A 161 18.57 8.96 6.22
CA PHE A 161 18.25 8.79 4.80
C PHE A 161 17.09 9.69 4.39
N SER A 162 17.26 10.49 3.35
CA SER A 162 16.29 11.53 2.98
C SER A 162 15.75 11.38 1.57
N THR A 163 16.34 10.46 0.80
CA THR A 163 15.94 10.14 -0.57
C THR A 163 15.32 8.74 -0.66
N PHE A 164 14.56 8.50 -1.73
CA PHE A 164 14.01 7.19 -2.02
C PHE A 164 15.13 6.15 -2.21
N GLU A 165 16.17 6.51 -2.95
CA GLU A 165 17.30 5.65 -3.26
C GLU A 165 18.05 5.19 -2.00
N GLU A 166 18.40 6.11 -1.11
CA GLU A 166 19.06 5.79 0.17
C GLU A 166 18.20 4.87 1.05
N CYS A 167 16.91 5.20 1.18
CA CYS A 167 16.00 4.39 1.99
C CYS A 167 15.85 2.98 1.40
N MET A 168 15.69 2.88 0.08
CA MET A 168 15.53 1.60 -0.60
C MET A 168 16.80 0.76 -0.59
N GLU A 169 17.98 1.37 -0.76
CA GLU A 169 19.26 0.66 -0.64
C GLU A 169 19.40 0.06 0.76
N PHE A 170 19.08 0.85 1.80
CA PHE A 170 19.09 0.39 3.18
C PHE A 170 18.07 -0.73 3.45
N ILE A 171 16.85 -0.63 2.93
CA ILE A 171 15.82 -1.67 3.03
C ILE A 171 16.29 -2.95 2.35
N ASN A 172 16.84 -2.85 1.14
CA ASN A 172 17.27 -4.00 0.34
C ASN A 172 18.50 -4.71 0.91
N ALA A 173 19.31 -4.01 1.70
CA ALA A 173 20.48 -4.58 2.38
C ALA A 173 20.11 -5.43 3.61
N GLN A 174 18.85 -5.39 4.06
CA GLN A 174 18.40 -6.10 5.25
C GLN A 174 17.74 -7.44 4.89
N GLU A 175 18.02 -8.45 5.69
CA GLU A 175 17.17 -9.64 5.73
C GLU A 175 15.85 -9.29 6.43
N TYR A 176 14.77 -9.86 5.94
CA TYR A 176 13.47 -9.65 6.56
C TYR A 176 13.44 -10.13 8.01
N ALA A 177 13.03 -9.22 8.90
CA ALA A 177 12.57 -9.54 10.23
C ALA A 177 11.20 -8.90 10.46
N PRO A 178 10.26 -9.57 11.16
CA PRO A 178 9.00 -8.97 11.53
C PRO A 178 9.21 -7.66 12.31
N SER A 179 8.49 -6.61 11.90
CA SER A 179 8.61 -5.32 12.58
C SER A 179 7.91 -5.35 13.95
N PRO A 180 8.23 -4.41 14.85
CA PRO A 180 7.59 -4.33 16.17
C PRO A 180 6.06 -4.23 16.07
N GLY A 181 5.36 -5.10 16.79
CA GLY A 181 3.89 -5.12 16.82
C GLY A 181 3.23 -5.79 15.61
N SER A 182 3.99 -6.22 14.60
CA SER A 182 3.46 -7.06 13.52
C SER A 182 3.13 -8.46 14.05
N ILE A 183 2.06 -9.06 13.54
CA ILE A 183 1.53 -10.35 14.00
C ILE A 183 1.66 -11.42 12.92
N PRO A 184 1.84 -12.70 13.27
CA PRO A 184 1.87 -13.77 12.28
C PRO A 184 0.53 -13.84 11.55
N GLN A 185 0.57 -14.27 10.29
CA GLN A 185 -0.64 -14.59 9.53
C GLN A 185 -1.37 -15.77 10.18
N SER A 186 -2.70 -15.76 10.09
CA SER A 186 -3.50 -16.95 10.42
C SER A 186 -3.29 -18.04 9.37
N ILE A 187 -3.53 -19.30 9.76
CA ILE A 187 -3.45 -20.46 8.85
C ILE A 187 -4.30 -20.24 7.61
N GLN A 188 -5.52 -19.74 7.77
CA GLN A 188 -6.43 -19.46 6.65
C GLN A 188 -5.89 -18.39 5.70
N GLN A 189 -5.25 -17.34 6.22
CA GLN A 189 -4.60 -16.33 5.39
C GLN A 189 -3.41 -16.93 4.62
N THR A 190 -2.56 -17.70 5.29
CA THR A 190 -1.43 -18.40 4.66
C THR A 190 -1.90 -19.37 3.56
N GLU A 191 -2.95 -20.14 3.82
CA GLU A 191 -3.54 -21.05 2.83
C GLU A 191 -4.14 -20.28 1.64
N ASN A 192 -4.81 -19.15 1.87
CA ASN A 192 -5.35 -18.33 0.79
C ASN A 192 -4.23 -17.74 -0.09
N PHE A 193 -3.12 -17.32 0.52
CA PHE A 193 -1.92 -16.92 -0.22
C PHE A 193 -1.33 -18.05 -1.06
N GLN A 194 -1.34 -19.27 -0.52
CA GLN A 194 -0.86 -20.44 -1.25
C GLN A 194 -1.83 -20.86 -2.35
N LYS A 195 -3.15 -20.76 -2.17
CA LYS A 195 -4.16 -21.10 -3.19
C LYS A 195 -4.12 -20.13 -4.38
N MET A 196 -3.78 -18.86 -4.14
CA MET A 196 -3.46 -17.91 -5.20
C MET A 196 -2.24 -18.33 -6.06
N ASN A 197 -1.48 -19.38 -5.70
CA ASN A 197 -0.46 -19.98 -6.58
C ASN A 197 -1.06 -20.89 -7.67
N ASN A 198 -2.20 -21.54 -7.44
CA ASN A 198 -2.65 -22.64 -8.29
C ASN A 198 -3.60 -22.20 -9.41
N SER A 199 -4.34 -21.10 -9.24
CA SER A 199 -5.31 -20.63 -10.26
C SER A 199 -4.68 -19.94 -11.48
N MET A 200 -3.34 -19.76 -11.51
CA MET A 200 -2.62 -19.22 -12.67
C MET A 200 -1.78 -20.27 -13.41
N VAL A 201 -1.72 -21.51 -12.93
CA VAL A 201 -1.01 -22.61 -13.61
C VAL A 201 -1.96 -23.48 -14.44
N GLU A 202 -3.26 -23.48 -14.14
CA GLU A 202 -4.26 -24.33 -14.84
C GLU A 202 -5.11 -23.57 -15.89
N GLY A 203 -4.54 -22.52 -16.51
CA GLY A 203 -5.26 -21.64 -17.44
C GLY A 203 -4.69 -21.53 -18.85
N ALA A 204 -3.70 -22.35 -19.23
CA ALA A 204 -3.27 -22.44 -20.63
C ALA A 204 -3.97 -23.66 -21.27
N PRO A 205 -4.97 -23.48 -22.15
CA PRO A 205 -5.29 -24.55 -23.08
C PRO A 205 -4.05 -24.77 -23.94
N GLU A 206 -3.51 -25.99 -23.93
CA GLU A 206 -2.57 -26.45 -24.93
C GLU A 206 -3.25 -26.26 -26.30
N SER A 207 -2.91 -25.17 -26.99
CA SER A 207 -3.26 -25.02 -28.39
C SER A 207 -2.26 -25.85 -29.17
N ASP A 208 -2.71 -27.02 -29.62
CA ASP A 208 -2.05 -27.81 -30.66
C ASP A 208 -1.84 -26.94 -31.90
N CYS A 209 -0.61 -26.44 -32.05
CA CYS A 209 -0.12 -25.84 -33.28
C CYS A 209 1.09 -26.63 -33.73
N GLU A 210 0.82 -27.78 -34.37
CA GLU A 210 1.77 -28.41 -35.28
C GLU A 210 2.07 -27.46 -36.45
N GLY A 211 3.34 -27.35 -36.83
CA GLY A 211 3.72 -27.12 -38.22
C GLY A 211 4.53 -25.86 -38.54
N GLY A 212 5.86 -26.01 -38.46
CA GLY A 212 6.72 -25.77 -39.64
C GLY A 212 7.44 -24.41 -39.75
N GLY A 213 8.75 -24.48 -40.00
CA GLY A 213 9.48 -23.46 -40.78
C GLY A 213 10.67 -22.82 -40.08
N ALA A 214 11.84 -23.45 -40.22
CA ALA A 214 13.14 -22.85 -39.90
C ALA A 214 13.55 -21.81 -40.95
N ILE A 215 13.90 -20.59 -40.53
CA ILE A 215 14.91 -19.73 -41.20
C ILE A 215 15.57 -18.86 -40.12
N GLY A 216 16.90 -18.91 -40.03
CA GLY A 216 17.70 -18.06 -39.14
C GLY A 216 17.88 -16.64 -39.68
N MET A 217 18.23 -15.71 -38.80
CA MET A 217 19.15 -14.60 -39.08
C MET A 217 19.51 -13.89 -37.77
N GLU A 218 20.81 -13.65 -37.62
CA GLU A 218 21.43 -12.85 -36.59
C GLU A 218 20.94 -11.40 -36.63
N SER A 219 20.72 -10.79 -35.48
CA SER A 219 21.09 -9.38 -35.26
C SER A 219 21.06 -9.05 -33.77
N GLU A 220 22.24 -8.77 -33.24
CA GLU A 220 22.44 -8.00 -32.02
C GLU A 220 21.66 -6.68 -32.11
N SER A 221 20.84 -6.36 -31.12
CA SER A 221 20.35 -5.01 -30.93
C SER A 221 20.45 -4.61 -29.47
N CYS A 222 21.35 -3.65 -29.23
CA CYS A 222 21.55 -2.94 -27.98
C CYS A 222 20.23 -2.67 -27.25
N ILE A 223 20.13 -3.17 -26.03
CA ILE A 223 19.26 -2.58 -25.02
C ILE A 223 19.85 -1.21 -24.72
N LYS A 224 19.29 -0.17 -25.35
CA LYS A 224 19.51 1.20 -24.92
C LYS A 224 18.79 1.35 -23.59
N GLU A 225 19.56 1.41 -22.50
CA GLU A 225 19.07 1.94 -21.23
C GLU A 225 18.53 3.35 -21.48
N GLU A 226 17.20 3.51 -21.42
CA GLU A 226 16.62 4.85 -21.37
C GLU A 226 16.97 5.45 -20.00
N PRO A 227 17.60 6.64 -19.94
CA PRO A 227 17.86 7.31 -18.68
C PRO A 227 16.52 7.69 -18.04
N PHE A 228 16.36 7.33 -16.77
CA PHE A 228 15.30 7.76 -15.87
C PHE A 228 14.93 9.22 -16.14
N LYS A 229 13.77 9.44 -16.77
CA LYS A 229 13.22 10.78 -16.97
C LYS A 229 13.01 11.39 -15.59
N LYS A 230 13.70 12.51 -15.32
CA LYS A 230 13.41 13.41 -14.19
C LYS A 230 11.90 13.68 -14.17
N TYR A 231 11.19 13.06 -13.24
CA TYR A 231 9.77 13.31 -13.07
C TYR A 231 9.59 14.71 -12.51
N ARG A 232 9.02 15.57 -13.35
CA ARG A 232 8.60 16.92 -13.01
C ARG A 232 7.38 16.78 -12.12
N PHE A 233 7.54 17.02 -10.83
CA PHE A 233 6.46 17.09 -9.85
C PHE A 233 5.32 17.94 -10.42
N ARG A 234 4.16 17.32 -10.65
CA ARG A 234 2.94 18.07 -10.90
C ARG A 234 2.50 18.65 -9.57
N ASN A 235 2.95 19.88 -9.29
CA ASN A 235 2.27 20.78 -8.36
C ASN A 235 0.86 21.04 -8.90
N ARG A 236 -0.08 20.12 -8.63
CA ARG A 236 -1.51 20.43 -8.71
C ARG A 236 -1.83 21.14 -7.42
N GLY A 237 -1.74 22.46 -7.44
CA GLY A 237 -1.85 23.26 -6.23
C GLY A 237 -3.09 22.94 -5.41
N LEU A 238 -2.89 22.27 -4.27
CA LEU A 238 -3.52 22.71 -3.03
C LEU A 238 -3.00 24.13 -2.77
N LYS A 239 -3.71 25.12 -3.33
CA LYS A 239 -3.77 26.45 -2.70
C LYS A 239 -3.90 26.17 -1.21
N LYS A 240 -2.98 26.71 -0.40
CA LYS A 240 -3.14 26.88 1.05
C LYS A 240 -4.57 27.30 1.34
N ARG A 241 -5.49 26.35 1.55
CA ARG A 241 -6.81 26.63 2.06
C ARG A 241 -6.58 26.64 3.55
N ALA A 242 -6.29 27.84 4.05
CA ALA A 242 -6.46 28.14 5.44
C ALA A 242 -7.90 27.73 5.79
N TYR A 243 -8.05 26.61 6.47
CA TYR A 243 -9.29 26.26 7.13
C TYR A 243 -9.49 27.32 8.21
N ARG A 244 -10.33 28.30 7.89
CA ARG A 244 -10.76 29.32 8.85
C ARG A 244 -11.67 28.57 9.83
N VAL A 245 -11.18 28.36 11.05
CA VAL A 245 -12.02 28.03 12.20
C VAL A 245 -13.11 29.11 12.24
N ILE A 246 -14.36 28.69 12.05
CA ILE A 246 -15.51 29.54 12.32
C ILE A 246 -15.86 29.22 13.78
N ASP A 247 -15.49 30.14 14.67
CA ASP A 247 -16.11 30.28 15.98
C ASP A 247 -17.54 30.84 15.83
#